data_AF-A0A7V8W225-F1
#
_entry.id   AF-A0A7V8W225-F1
#
_cell.length_a   1.000
_cell.length_b   1.000
_cell.length_c   1.000
_cell.angle_alpha   90.00
_cell.angle_beta   90.00
_cell.angle_gamma   90.00
#
_symmetry.space_group_name_H-M   'P 1'
#
loop_
_entity.id
_entity.type
_entity.pdbx_description
1 polymer ?
#
loop_
_entity_poly.entity_id
_entity_poly.type
_entity_poly.pdbx_seq_one_letter_code
_entity_poly.pdbx_strand_id
1 'polypeptide(L)'
;FHLSEKKMYTFTSNDCEFNYRESIFKKRYKDEFVIMNVTFKLSKQPVFNISYGAIKQELEKMNIHNLSIKAISQAVIKIRSSKLPDPKVTGNAGSFFKNPEVDKQKYDFLKTNYAQIPGYLLDSGKIKVAAGWLIEQCGWKGFRRGDAGCHADQALVLVNYGHATGGEIYDLSEKIKQSVKQKFDIDLEREVNII
;
A
#
# COMPACT_ATOMS: atom_id res chain seq x y z
N PHE A 1 0.44 -24.39 9.23
CA PHE A 1 -0.34 -25.64 9.25
C PHE A 1 -0.85 -25.91 7.84
N HIS A 2 -0.45 -27.01 7.22
CA HIS A 2 -0.92 -27.41 5.89
C HIS A 2 -2.34 -27.99 6.03
N LEU A 3 -3.29 -27.45 5.26
CA LEU A 3 -4.72 -27.75 5.43
C LEU A 3 -5.09 -29.18 5.03
N SER A 4 -4.57 -29.68 3.91
CA SER A 4 -4.83 -31.05 3.45
C SER A 4 -4.07 -32.10 4.26
N GLU A 5 -2.76 -31.92 4.45
CA GLU A 5 -1.93 -32.91 5.15
C GLU A 5 -2.10 -32.91 6.68
N LYS A 6 -2.71 -31.88 7.25
CA LYS A 6 -2.86 -31.68 8.69
C LYS A 6 -1.52 -31.66 9.45
N LYS A 7 -0.46 -31.17 8.83
CA LYS A 7 0.90 -31.12 9.38
C LYS A 7 1.40 -29.70 9.63
N MET A 8 2.29 -29.57 10.62
CA MET A 8 3.00 -28.32 10.88
C MET A 8 4.27 -28.25 10.04
N TYR A 9 4.48 -27.08 9.45
CA TYR A 9 5.66 -26.75 8.64
C TYR A 9 6.25 -25.45 9.15
N THR A 10 7.57 -25.33 9.10
CA THR A 10 8.31 -24.11 9.40
C THR A 10 8.95 -23.59 8.13
N PHE A 11 8.68 -22.33 7.80
CA PHE A 11 9.28 -21.63 6.67
C PHE A 11 10.29 -20.63 7.20
N THR A 12 11.50 -20.65 6.64
CA THR A 12 12.49 -19.60 6.84
C THR A 12 12.13 -18.35 6.02
N SER A 13 12.82 -17.23 6.26
CA SER A 13 12.62 -16.03 5.46
C SER A 13 12.87 -16.25 3.96
N ASN A 14 13.77 -17.16 3.61
CA ASN A 14 14.08 -17.48 2.21
C ASN A 14 12.95 -18.31 1.58
N ASP A 15 12.39 -19.29 2.32
CA ASP A 15 11.30 -20.14 1.83
C ASP A 15 10.01 -19.34 1.58
N CYS A 16 9.82 -18.24 2.30
CA CYS A 16 8.65 -17.37 2.15
C CYS A 16 8.63 -16.57 0.84
N GLU A 17 9.75 -16.48 0.12
CA GLU A 17 9.91 -15.74 -1.14
C GLU A 17 9.30 -14.32 -1.06
N PHE A 18 9.59 -13.57 0.01
CA PHE A 18 9.01 -12.25 0.24
C PHE A 18 9.40 -11.24 -0.84
N ASN A 19 8.43 -10.48 -1.33
CA ASN A 19 8.63 -9.34 -2.22
C ASN A 19 7.57 -8.25 -1.95
N TYR A 20 7.55 -7.16 -2.71
CA TYR A 20 6.60 -6.06 -2.54
C TYR A 20 5.15 -6.56 -2.61
N ARG A 21 4.49 -6.62 -1.44
CA ARG A 21 3.10 -7.11 -1.26
C ARG A 21 2.87 -8.56 -1.66
N GLU A 22 3.94 -9.33 -1.81
CA GLU A 22 3.95 -10.69 -2.32
C GLU A 22 4.70 -11.65 -1.38
N SER A 23 4.28 -12.91 -1.39
CA SER A 23 4.95 -14.03 -0.73
C SER A 23 4.51 -15.33 -1.39
N ILE A 24 5.19 -16.43 -1.09
CA ILE A 24 4.80 -17.77 -1.56
C ILE A 24 3.35 -18.13 -1.17
N PHE A 25 2.86 -17.62 -0.03
CA PHE A 25 1.50 -17.84 0.49
C PHE A 25 0.41 -17.08 -0.29
N LYS A 26 0.78 -16.09 -1.11
CA LYS A 26 -0.14 -15.44 -2.06
C LYS A 26 -0.10 -16.08 -3.45
N LYS A 27 0.91 -16.93 -3.70
CA LYS A 27 1.21 -17.53 -5.00
C LYS A 27 1.03 -19.06 -4.94
N ARG A 28 2.14 -19.79 -4.88
CA ARG A 28 2.17 -21.26 -4.94
C ARG A 28 1.33 -21.91 -3.84
N TYR A 29 1.37 -21.37 -2.63
CA TYR A 29 0.69 -21.95 -1.46
C TYR A 29 -0.59 -21.21 -1.07
N LYS A 30 -1.22 -20.53 -2.04
CA LYS A 30 -2.48 -19.85 -1.81
C LYS A 30 -3.54 -20.87 -1.39
N ASP A 31 -4.24 -20.58 -0.30
CA ASP A 31 -5.30 -21.41 0.27
C ASP A 31 -4.86 -22.82 0.75
N GLU A 32 -3.56 -23.09 0.81
CA GLU A 32 -3.02 -24.38 1.25
C GLU A 32 -2.58 -24.39 2.73
N PHE A 33 -2.18 -23.23 3.26
CA PHE A 33 -1.62 -23.11 4.62
C PHE A 33 -2.36 -22.08 5.48
N VAL A 34 -2.46 -22.38 6.77
CA VAL A 34 -2.78 -21.41 7.82
C VAL A 34 -1.50 -21.03 8.56
N ILE A 35 -1.21 -19.73 8.63
CA ILE A 35 -0.08 -19.18 9.39
C ILE A 35 -0.45 -19.21 10.87
N MET A 36 0.28 -20.00 11.66
CA MET A 36 -0.01 -20.21 13.10
C MET A 36 0.83 -19.32 14.01
N ASN A 37 2.05 -19.01 13.61
CA ASN A 37 2.97 -18.14 14.34
C ASN A 37 3.93 -17.44 13.36
N VAL A 38 4.50 -16.32 13.80
CA VAL A 38 5.54 -15.60 13.06
C VAL A 38 6.63 -15.20 14.05
N THR A 39 7.88 -15.50 13.70
CA THR A 39 9.06 -15.18 14.52
C THR A 39 9.85 -14.06 13.86
N PHE A 40 10.10 -12.98 14.59
CA PHE A 40 10.91 -11.85 14.13
C PHE A 40 12.24 -11.80 14.87
N LYS A 41 13.35 -11.67 14.13
CA LYS A 41 14.67 -11.40 14.70
C LYS A 41 14.87 -9.90 14.84
N LEU A 42 14.92 -9.40 16.08
CA LEU A 42 15.13 -7.98 16.40
C LEU A 42 16.56 -7.72 16.89
N SER A 43 17.07 -6.52 16.66
CA SER A 43 18.37 -6.07 17.21
C SER A 43 18.18 -5.35 18.54
N LYS A 44 19.05 -5.63 19.52
CA LYS A 44 19.14 -4.86 20.77
C LYS A 44 19.81 -3.49 20.57
N GLN A 45 20.62 -3.36 19.51
CA GLN A 45 21.24 -2.11 19.10
C GLN A 45 20.45 -1.55 17.89
N PRO A 46 19.72 -0.44 18.05
CA PRO A 46 18.85 0.04 16.99
C PRO A 46 19.65 0.60 15.81
N VAL A 47 19.21 0.26 14.60
CA VAL A 47 19.58 0.95 13.37
C VAL A 47 18.35 1.73 12.91
N PHE A 48 18.41 3.06 13.00
CA PHE A 48 17.26 3.90 12.68
C PHE A 48 17.12 4.08 11.16
N ASN A 49 15.93 3.76 10.63
CA ASN A 49 15.58 4.07 9.26
C ASN A 49 14.58 5.22 9.21
N ILE A 50 15.08 6.40 8.83
CA ILE A 50 14.30 7.63 8.65
C ILE A 50 14.35 8.12 7.19
N SER A 51 14.64 7.22 6.24
CA SER A 51 14.79 7.56 4.83
C SER A 51 13.48 8.06 4.19
N TYR A 52 12.33 7.66 4.74
CA TYR A 52 11.03 8.18 4.29
C TYR A 52 10.84 9.63 4.75
N GLY A 53 10.79 10.57 3.80
CA GLY A 53 10.88 12.00 4.06
C GLY A 53 9.88 12.55 5.10
N ALA A 54 8.66 12.01 5.14
CA ALA A 54 7.66 12.44 6.13
C ALA A 54 8.07 12.14 7.58
N ILE A 55 8.90 11.11 7.83
CA ILE A 55 9.35 10.75 9.18
C ILE A 55 10.30 11.83 9.71
N LYS A 56 11.26 12.29 8.91
CA LYS A 56 12.20 13.35 9.33
C LYS A 56 11.46 14.63 9.70
N GLN A 57 10.55 15.06 8.82
CA GLN A 57 9.75 16.27 9.03
C GLN A 57 8.89 16.18 10.30
N GLU A 58 8.30 15.01 10.58
CA GLU A 58 7.48 14.83 11.77
C GLU A 58 8.34 14.79 13.05
N LEU A 59 9.53 14.18 13.00
CA LEU A 59 10.48 14.19 14.12
C LEU A 59 10.95 15.61 14.45
N GLU A 60 11.20 16.43 13.43
CA GLU A 60 11.53 17.87 13.58
C GLU A 60 10.38 18.63 14.24
N LYS A 61 9.14 18.45 13.76
CA LYS A 61 7.93 19.05 14.36
C LYS A 61 7.71 18.62 15.81
N MET A 62 8.11 17.41 16.15
CA MET A 62 8.05 16.86 17.50
C MET A 62 9.22 17.34 18.40
N ASN A 63 10.11 18.18 17.91
CA ASN A 63 11.33 18.65 18.59
C ASN A 63 12.21 17.49 19.10
N ILE A 64 12.36 16.44 18.28
CA ILE A 64 13.20 15.29 18.62
C ILE A 64 14.63 15.55 18.16
N HIS A 65 15.53 15.82 19.12
CA HIS A 65 16.96 16.00 18.85
C HIS A 65 17.76 14.69 18.95
N ASN A 66 17.31 13.76 19.80
CA ASN A 66 17.93 12.45 19.99
C ASN A 66 16.97 11.35 19.52
N LEU A 67 17.38 10.59 18.52
CA LEU A 67 16.56 9.51 17.97
C LEU A 67 16.39 8.37 18.98
N SER A 68 15.17 7.86 19.06
CA SER A 68 14.86 6.63 19.77
C SER A 68 13.81 5.84 18.99
N ILE A 69 13.75 4.52 19.23
CA ILE A 69 12.73 3.64 18.64
C ILE A 69 11.32 4.18 18.96
N LYS A 70 11.12 4.65 20.20
CA LYS A 70 9.86 5.23 20.66
C LYS A 70 9.51 6.51 19.88
N ALA A 71 10.46 7.42 19.70
CA ALA A 71 10.22 8.66 18.96
C ALA A 71 9.85 8.40 17.50
N ILE A 72 10.57 7.50 16.83
CA ILE A 72 10.28 7.10 15.44
C ILE A 72 8.91 6.43 15.34
N SER A 73 8.59 5.51 16.27
CA SER A 73 7.27 4.88 16.33
C SER A 73 6.15 5.91 16.49
N GLN A 74 6.30 6.88 17.38
CA GLN A 74 5.32 7.95 17.59
C GLN A 74 5.16 8.85 16.36
N ALA A 75 6.26 9.22 15.69
CA ALA A 75 6.21 9.96 14.43
C ALA A 75 5.44 9.18 13.35
N VAL A 76 5.72 7.88 13.20
CA VAL A 76 4.98 7.01 12.26
C VAL A 76 3.49 6.95 12.59
N ILE A 77 3.12 6.83 13.88
CA ILE A 77 1.73 6.82 14.32
C ILE A 77 1.04 8.14 13.92
N LYS A 78 1.64 9.30 14.24
CA LYS A 78 1.08 10.62 13.88
C LYS A 78 0.91 10.83 12.38
N ILE A 79 1.90 10.40 11.58
CA ILE A 79 1.83 10.47 10.12
C ILE A 79 0.68 9.61 9.59
N ARG A 80 0.49 8.41 10.16
CA ARG A 80 -0.56 7.50 9.73
C ARG A 80 -1.94 7.99 10.14
N SER A 81 -2.11 8.43 11.38
CA SER A 81 -3.40 8.93 11.90
C SER A 81 -3.87 10.21 11.20
N SER A 82 -2.96 11.01 10.65
CA SER A 82 -3.32 12.21 9.88
C SER A 82 -3.70 11.92 8.41
N LYS A 83 -3.37 10.74 7.87
CA LYS A 83 -3.55 10.42 6.44
C LYS A 83 -4.48 9.25 6.16
N LEU A 84 -4.67 8.36 7.13
CA LEU A 84 -5.42 7.12 6.95
C LEU A 84 -6.71 7.19 7.78
N PRO A 85 -7.88 6.97 7.17
CA PRO A 85 -9.12 6.90 7.93
C PRO A 85 -9.11 5.71 8.88
N ASP A 86 -9.55 5.91 10.12
CA ASP A 86 -9.77 4.83 11.07
C ASP A 86 -10.89 3.91 10.55
N PRO A 87 -10.62 2.62 10.29
CA PRO A 87 -11.64 1.67 9.82
C PRO A 87 -12.86 1.54 10.75
N LYS A 88 -12.72 1.86 12.03
CA LYS A 88 -13.84 1.88 12.99
C LYS A 88 -14.77 3.08 12.81
N VAL A 89 -14.28 4.16 12.20
CA VAL A 89 -15.06 5.36 11.90
C VAL A 89 -15.60 5.31 10.47
N THR A 90 -14.73 4.96 9.52
CA THR A 90 -15.07 4.85 8.10
C THR A 90 -14.50 3.55 7.56
N GLY A 91 -15.37 2.60 7.22
CA GLY A 91 -14.97 1.27 6.79
C GLY A 91 -14.00 1.33 5.61
N ASN A 92 -12.82 0.74 5.74
CA ASN A 92 -11.81 0.71 4.69
C ASN A 92 -10.84 -0.47 4.91
N ALA A 93 -10.12 -0.85 3.84
CA ALA A 93 -9.11 -1.89 3.87
C ALA A 93 -7.68 -1.34 3.68
N GLY A 94 -7.46 -0.07 4.03
CA GLY A 94 -6.22 0.64 3.76
C GLY A 94 -6.04 0.97 2.27
N SER A 95 -4.79 0.98 1.81
CA SER A 95 -4.48 1.18 0.40
C SER A 95 -5.07 0.04 -0.43
N PHE A 96 -6.00 0.37 -1.33
CA PHE A 96 -6.73 -0.61 -2.10
C PHE A 96 -5.93 -1.14 -3.31
N PHE A 97 -4.97 -0.36 -3.80
CA PHE A 97 -4.12 -0.70 -4.93
C PHE A 97 -2.64 -0.71 -4.55
N LYS A 98 -1.87 -1.61 -5.17
CA LYS A 98 -0.42 -1.60 -5.13
C LYS A 98 0.12 -0.42 -5.96
N ASN A 99 1.33 0.03 -5.64
CA ASN A 99 2.05 0.94 -6.53
C ASN A 99 2.58 0.16 -7.74
N PRO A 100 2.22 0.54 -8.99
CA PRO A 100 2.68 -0.15 -10.18
C PRO A 100 4.17 0.07 -10.43
N GLU A 101 4.81 -0.94 -11.02
CA GLU A 101 6.18 -0.87 -11.50
C GLU A 101 6.17 -0.77 -13.02
N VAL A 102 6.83 0.25 -13.57
CA VAL A 102 6.92 0.48 -15.02
C VAL A 102 8.38 0.56 -15.45
N ASP A 103 8.63 0.29 -16.73
CA ASP A 103 9.97 0.44 -17.29
C ASP A 103 10.39 1.92 -17.33
N LYS A 104 11.70 2.16 -17.22
CA LYS A 104 12.26 3.52 -17.19
C LYS A 104 11.85 4.35 -18.42
N GLN A 105 11.84 3.76 -19.60
CA GLN A 105 11.41 4.45 -20.84
C GLN A 105 9.96 4.95 -20.75
N LYS A 106 9.05 4.13 -20.23
CA LYS A 106 7.65 4.51 -20.04
C LYS A 106 7.51 5.60 -19.00
N TYR A 107 8.25 5.51 -17.88
CA TYR A 107 8.26 6.56 -16.88
C TYR A 107 8.80 7.89 -17.40
N ASP A 108 9.91 7.86 -18.15
CA ASP A 108 10.51 9.06 -18.74
C ASP A 108 9.52 9.73 -19.70
N PHE A 109 8.79 8.96 -20.52
CA PHE A 109 7.70 9.48 -21.36
C PHE A 109 6.53 10.06 -20.54
N LEU A 110 6.12 9.41 -19.46
CA LEU A 110 5.07 9.97 -18.59
C LEU A 110 5.53 11.27 -17.95
N LYS A 111 6.81 11.38 -17.56
CA LYS A 111 7.36 12.55 -16.90
C LYS A 111 7.43 13.79 -17.78
N THR A 112 7.48 13.65 -19.11
CA THR A 112 7.37 14.81 -20.03
C THR A 112 5.96 15.41 -20.03
N ASN A 113 4.93 14.58 -19.92
CA ASN A 113 3.53 14.99 -19.87
C ASN A 113 3.08 15.36 -18.45
N TYR A 114 3.75 14.80 -17.43
CA TYR A 114 3.41 14.89 -16.03
C TYR A 114 4.65 15.14 -15.18
N ALA A 115 5.19 16.36 -15.20
CA ALA A 115 6.47 16.70 -14.57
C ALA A 115 6.56 16.34 -13.06
N GLN A 116 5.42 16.33 -12.36
CA GLN A 116 5.31 16.06 -10.93
C GLN A 116 4.98 14.59 -10.59
N ILE A 117 4.97 13.68 -11.58
CA ILE A 117 4.69 12.26 -11.33
C ILE A 117 5.72 11.68 -10.33
N PRO A 118 5.29 11.14 -9.18
CA PRO A 118 6.20 10.54 -8.22
C PRO A 118 6.62 9.14 -8.67
N GLY A 119 7.92 8.90 -8.73
CA GLY A 119 8.49 7.60 -9.06
C GLY A 119 9.80 7.33 -8.32
N TYR A 120 10.01 6.08 -7.96
CA TYR A 120 11.21 5.62 -7.24
C TYR A 120 11.89 4.51 -8.04
N LEU A 121 13.18 4.68 -8.35
CA LEU A 121 13.98 3.64 -9.00
C LEU A 121 14.14 2.45 -8.05
N LEU A 122 13.89 1.25 -8.58
CA LEU A 122 14.08 -0.02 -7.91
C LEU A 122 15.39 -0.67 -8.35
N ASP A 123 15.90 -1.59 -7.55
CA ASP A 123 17.11 -2.37 -7.88
C ASP A 123 16.96 -3.21 -9.16
N SER A 124 15.71 -3.53 -9.54
CA SER A 124 15.39 -4.21 -10.81
C SER A 124 15.56 -3.31 -12.06
N GLY A 125 15.85 -2.02 -11.89
CA GLY A 125 15.88 -1.02 -12.97
C GLY A 125 14.51 -0.45 -13.35
N LYS A 126 13.42 -0.99 -12.80
CA LYS A 126 12.06 -0.44 -12.97
C LYS A 126 11.82 0.77 -12.07
N ILE A 127 10.83 1.58 -12.43
CA ILE A 127 10.35 2.70 -11.62
C ILE A 127 9.03 2.32 -10.97
N LYS A 128 8.97 2.40 -9.63
CA LYS A 128 7.74 2.27 -8.86
C LYS A 128 7.02 3.60 -8.81
N VAL A 129 5.85 3.68 -9.43
CA VAL A 129 5.04 4.90 -9.54
C VAL A 129 4.01 4.95 -8.43
N ALA A 130 3.77 6.12 -7.84
CA ALA A 130 2.79 6.29 -6.78
C ALA A 130 1.35 6.17 -7.32
N ALA A 131 0.67 5.06 -7.02
CA ALA A 131 -0.71 4.81 -7.46
C ALA A 131 -1.70 5.87 -6.96
N GLY A 132 -1.53 6.35 -5.72
CA GLY A 132 -2.38 7.42 -5.18
C GLY A 132 -2.33 8.71 -6.01
N TRP A 133 -1.15 9.04 -6.55
CA TRP A 133 -1.02 10.20 -7.44
C TRP A 133 -1.75 9.96 -8.77
N LEU A 134 -1.60 8.77 -9.37
CA LEU A 134 -2.31 8.41 -10.61
C LEU A 134 -3.84 8.51 -10.43
N ILE A 135 -4.35 7.95 -9.32
CA ILE A 135 -5.78 7.96 -8.99
C ILE A 135 -6.29 9.39 -8.75
N GLU A 136 -5.52 10.21 -8.04
CA GLU A 136 -5.83 11.62 -7.80
C GLU A 136 -5.87 12.42 -9.12
N GLN A 137 -4.92 12.20 -10.02
CA GLN A 137 -4.92 12.84 -11.34
C GLN A 137 -6.07 12.39 -12.25
N CYS A 138 -6.68 11.24 -11.98
CA CYS A 138 -7.93 10.82 -12.62
C CYS A 138 -9.18 11.43 -11.98
N GLY A 139 -9.05 12.28 -10.96
CA GLY A 139 -10.16 12.98 -10.31
C GLY A 139 -10.91 12.15 -9.26
N TRP A 140 -10.36 11.01 -8.83
CA TRP A 140 -11.05 10.10 -7.92
C TRP A 140 -10.89 10.47 -6.44
N LYS A 141 -9.95 11.33 -6.05
CA LYS A 141 -9.76 11.70 -4.64
C LYS A 141 -10.99 12.45 -4.11
N GLY A 142 -11.55 11.98 -3.00
CA GLY A 142 -12.80 12.51 -2.45
C GLY A 142 -14.07 12.16 -3.24
N PHE A 143 -13.97 11.36 -4.30
CA PHE A 143 -15.14 10.90 -5.05
C PHE A 143 -16.08 10.09 -4.14
N ARG A 144 -17.39 10.29 -4.27
CA ARG A 144 -18.42 9.53 -3.56
C ARG A 144 -19.61 9.25 -4.46
N ARG A 145 -20.14 8.03 -4.40
CA ARG A 145 -21.40 7.62 -5.02
C ARG A 145 -22.15 6.71 -4.06
N GLY A 146 -23.26 7.20 -3.51
CA GLY A 146 -23.92 6.52 -2.38
C GLY A 146 -22.96 6.43 -1.20
N ASP A 147 -22.79 5.24 -0.64
CA ASP A 147 -21.86 5.02 0.48
C ASP A 147 -20.48 4.52 0.06
N ALA A 148 -20.26 4.21 -1.22
CA ALA A 148 -18.94 3.87 -1.74
C ALA A 148 -18.20 5.13 -2.22
N GLY A 149 -16.92 5.27 -1.87
CA GLY A 149 -16.10 6.37 -2.34
C GLY A 149 -14.60 6.18 -2.17
N CYS A 150 -13.87 7.23 -2.47
CA CYS A 150 -12.44 7.37 -2.20
C CYS A 150 -12.24 8.42 -1.11
N HIS A 151 -11.29 8.18 -0.20
CA HIS A 151 -11.03 9.10 0.90
C HIS A 151 -10.58 10.48 0.38
N ALA A 152 -11.02 11.55 1.05
CA ALA A 152 -10.74 12.93 0.67
C ALA A 152 -9.25 13.28 0.74
N ASP A 153 -8.54 12.72 1.72
CA ASP A 153 -7.11 13.00 1.92
C ASP A 153 -6.19 11.93 1.31
N GLN A 154 -6.75 10.80 0.88
CA GLN A 154 -5.96 9.64 0.44
C GLN A 154 -6.65 8.88 -0.70
N ALA A 155 -6.28 9.21 -1.93
CA ALA A 155 -6.86 8.63 -3.15
C ALA A 155 -6.69 7.09 -3.26
N LEU A 156 -5.70 6.51 -2.56
CA LEU A 156 -5.48 5.07 -2.50
C LEU A 156 -6.50 4.30 -1.66
N VAL A 157 -7.24 4.98 -0.79
CA VAL A 157 -8.12 4.34 0.19
C VAL A 157 -9.56 4.45 -0.29
N LEU A 158 -10.14 3.31 -0.65
CA LEU A 158 -11.57 3.19 -0.90
C LEU A 158 -12.28 3.06 0.46
N VAL A 159 -13.41 3.74 0.57
CA VAL A 159 -14.15 3.91 1.82
C VAL A 159 -15.61 3.51 1.66
N ASN A 160 -16.14 2.91 2.71
CA ASN A 160 -17.54 2.72 2.98
C ASN A 160 -18.00 3.77 4.02
N TYR A 161 -18.86 4.68 3.61
CA TYR A 161 -19.45 5.73 4.46
C TYR A 161 -20.64 5.26 5.31
N GLY A 162 -21.07 4.01 5.17
CA GLY A 162 -22.16 3.40 5.92
C GLY A 162 -22.50 2.01 5.41
N HIS A 163 -23.27 1.95 4.34
CA HIS A 163 -23.92 0.73 3.84
C HIS A 163 -23.43 0.25 2.47
N ALA A 164 -22.23 0.68 2.03
CA ALA A 164 -21.69 0.23 0.75
C ALA A 164 -21.53 -1.29 0.72
N THR A 165 -22.06 -1.91 -0.31
CA THR A 165 -21.90 -3.33 -0.58
C THR A 165 -20.51 -3.63 -1.14
N GLY A 166 -20.07 -4.89 -1.03
CA GLY A 166 -18.82 -5.35 -1.66
C GLY A 166 -18.83 -5.13 -3.19
N GLY A 167 -19.99 -5.29 -3.84
CA GLY A 167 -20.17 -5.02 -5.27
C GLY A 167 -19.94 -3.55 -5.63
N GLU A 168 -20.46 -2.61 -4.83
CA GLU A 168 -20.25 -1.17 -5.09
C GLU A 168 -18.79 -0.75 -4.94
N ILE A 169 -18.07 -1.31 -3.96
CA ILE A 169 -16.63 -1.06 -3.77
C ILE A 169 -15.83 -1.72 -4.91
N TYR A 170 -16.21 -2.92 -5.32
CA TYR A 170 -15.59 -3.60 -6.47
C TYR A 170 -15.76 -2.78 -7.76
N ASP A 171 -16.98 -2.36 -8.08
CA ASP A 171 -17.29 -1.55 -9.26
C ASP A 171 -16.53 -0.22 -9.26
N LEU A 172 -16.47 0.45 -8.10
CA LEU A 172 -15.68 1.67 -7.95
C LEU A 172 -14.20 1.39 -8.26
N SER A 173 -13.65 0.31 -7.74
CA SER A 173 -12.26 -0.05 -8.00
C SER A 173 -12.00 -0.42 -9.47
N GLU A 174 -12.95 -1.04 -10.18
CA GLU A 174 -12.84 -1.30 -11.62
C GLU A 174 -12.81 0.01 -12.42
N LYS A 175 -13.69 0.95 -12.10
CA LYS A 175 -13.70 2.28 -12.75
C LYS A 175 -12.39 3.02 -12.56
N ILE A 176 -11.82 2.98 -11.36
CA ILE A 176 -10.52 3.59 -11.06
C ILE A 176 -9.41 2.95 -11.91
N LYS A 177 -9.34 1.61 -11.97
CA LYS A 177 -8.38 0.89 -12.81
C LYS A 177 -8.50 1.31 -14.27
N GLN A 178 -9.72 1.34 -14.81
CA GLN A 178 -9.98 1.71 -16.19
C GLN A 178 -9.56 3.16 -16.49
N SER A 179 -9.88 4.12 -15.61
CA SER A 179 -9.45 5.51 -15.79
C SER A 179 -7.92 5.67 -15.79
N VAL A 180 -7.22 4.98 -14.88
CA VAL A 180 -5.76 5.03 -14.82
C VAL A 180 -5.13 4.38 -16.05
N LYS A 181 -5.69 3.25 -16.50
CA LYS A 181 -5.26 2.59 -17.74
C LYS A 181 -5.48 3.50 -18.95
N GLN A 182 -6.64 4.13 -19.09
CA GLN A 182 -6.94 5.03 -20.20
C GLN A 182 -6.04 6.27 -20.22
N LYS A 183 -5.76 6.86 -19.05
CA LYS A 183 -5.01 8.12 -18.96
C LYS A 183 -3.48 7.96 -19.00
N PHE A 184 -2.96 6.87 -18.44
CA PHE A 184 -1.52 6.67 -18.26
C PHE A 184 -0.99 5.39 -18.92
N ASP A 185 -1.86 4.58 -19.52
CA ASP A 185 -1.56 3.22 -19.97
C ASP A 185 -1.01 2.31 -18.85
N ILE A 186 -1.31 2.61 -17.58
CA ILE A 186 -0.83 1.82 -16.44
C ILE A 186 -1.95 0.94 -15.87
N ASP A 187 -1.68 -0.35 -15.73
CA ASP A 187 -2.57 -1.29 -15.07
C ASP A 187 -2.35 -1.25 -13.55
N LEU A 188 -3.40 -0.93 -12.80
CA LEU A 188 -3.39 -1.01 -11.34
C LEU A 188 -3.81 -2.41 -10.86
N GLU A 189 -3.07 -2.93 -9.89
CA GLU A 189 -3.37 -4.17 -9.21
C GLU A 189 -3.97 -3.90 -7.83
N ARG A 190 -5.04 -4.61 -7.46
CA ARG A 190 -5.62 -4.52 -6.12
C ARG A 190 -4.68 -5.16 -5.10
N GLU A 191 -4.51 -4.51 -3.95
CA GLU A 191 -3.78 -5.07 -2.82
C GLU A 191 -4.67 -5.96 -1.95
N VAL A 192 -5.96 -5.65 -1.90
CA VAL A 192 -6.99 -6.39 -1.15
C VAL A 192 -7.33 -7.72 -1.83
N ASN A 193 -7.77 -8.69 -1.02
CA ASN A 193 -8.35 -9.93 -1.54
C ASN A 193 -9.82 -9.70 -1.87
N ILE A 194 -10.24 -10.13 -3.07
CA ILE A 194 -11.65 -10.22 -3.45
C ILE A 194 -12.07 -11.68 -3.24
N ILE A 195 -13.15 -11.90 -2.48
CA ILE A 195 -13.68 -13.21 -2.08
C ILE A 195 -14.98 -13.45 -2.83
#